data_AF-A0A4Q5J7E4-F1
#
_entry.id   AF-A0A4Q5J7E4-F1
#
_cell.length_a   1.000
_cell.length_b   1.000
_cell.length_c   1.000
_cell.angle_alpha   90.00
_cell.angle_beta   90.00
_cell.angle_gamma   90.00
#
_symmetry.space_group_name_H-M   'P 1'
#
loop_
_entity.id
_entity.type
_entity.pdbx_description
1 polymer ?
#
loop_
_entity_poly.entity_id
_entity_poly.type
_entity_poly.pdbx_seq_one_letter_code
_entity_poly.pdbx_strand_id
1 'polypeptide(L)'
;MVGIDPISQEIDAVRHLSEYHEMPVAAVHAPCLLITQRVWGTEPWGKLERSADMARAVGADVVVVHPPFRWQRDYARTFVEGIKALEERTGIAFAVENMYPWRASRRQMEVYLPGWDPSEQDYANATIDLSHSATARCDPVAMAKRLGDRLRHIHLTDGTGSAKDEHLVPGRGSQPVAELLEHLARVGFGGHIVVEINTRKAGNRDARELDLVESLAFTRLNFATAPE
;
A
#
# COMPACT_ATOMS: atom_id res chain seq x y z
N MET A 1 -6.10 -1.99 7.25
CA MET A 1 -6.00 -3.21 6.44
C MET A 1 -7.07 -4.20 6.85
N VAL A 2 -7.71 -4.86 5.88
CA VAL A 2 -8.63 -5.98 6.16
C VAL A 2 -7.81 -7.25 6.34
N GLY A 3 -7.81 -7.81 7.54
CA GLY A 3 -6.94 -8.91 7.93
C GLY A 3 -7.68 -10.15 8.41
N ILE A 4 -6.96 -11.04 9.09
CA ILE A 4 -7.53 -12.24 9.71
C ILE A 4 -8.36 -11.92 10.97
N ASP A 5 -8.20 -10.72 11.53
CA ASP A 5 -9.00 -10.25 12.65
C ASP A 5 -10.46 -10.03 12.18
N PRO A 6 -11.46 -10.68 12.81
CA PRO A 6 -12.85 -10.58 12.39
C PRO A 6 -13.41 -9.16 12.43
N ILE A 7 -12.98 -8.31 13.38
CA ILE A 7 -13.47 -6.93 13.47
C ILE A 7 -13.09 -6.16 12.21
N SER A 8 -11.85 -6.32 11.72
CA SER A 8 -11.40 -5.71 10.46
C SER A 8 -12.18 -6.15 9.21
N GLN A 9 -12.98 -7.21 9.29
CA GLN A 9 -13.77 -7.77 8.18
C GLN A 9 -15.22 -7.26 8.17
N GLU A 10 -15.68 -6.66 9.27
CA GLU A 10 -17.05 -6.19 9.46
C GLU A 10 -17.16 -4.69 9.19
N ILE A 11 -17.84 -4.32 8.09
CA ILE A 11 -17.96 -2.93 7.61
C ILE A 11 -18.57 -2.02 8.69
N ASP A 12 -19.68 -2.44 9.29
CA ASP A 12 -20.36 -1.64 10.31
C ASP A 12 -19.52 -1.49 11.58
N ALA A 13 -18.73 -2.50 11.94
CA ALA A 13 -17.85 -2.43 13.11
C ALA A 13 -16.72 -1.43 12.88
N VAL A 14 -16.07 -1.47 11.70
CA VAL A 14 -15.02 -0.50 11.34
C VAL A 14 -15.58 0.92 11.27
N ARG A 15 -16.75 1.12 10.65
CA ARG A 15 -17.42 2.43 10.61
C ARG A 15 -17.70 2.94 12.03
N HIS A 16 -18.29 2.11 12.88
CA HIS A 16 -18.60 2.50 14.26
C HIS A 16 -17.35 2.84 15.06
N LEU A 17 -16.25 2.09 14.91
CA LEU A 17 -14.97 2.39 15.57
C LEU A 17 -14.37 3.70 15.07
N SER A 18 -14.45 3.97 13.76
CA SER A 18 -13.99 5.23 13.18
C SER A 18 -14.75 6.42 13.75
N GLU A 19 -16.09 6.33 13.82
CA GLU A 19 -16.97 7.35 14.40
C GLU A 19 -16.70 7.53 15.91
N TYR A 20 -16.63 6.43 16.67
CA TYR A 20 -16.43 6.45 18.12
C TYR A 20 -15.08 7.05 18.53
N HIS A 21 -14.02 6.75 17.78
CA HIS A 21 -12.68 7.27 18.04
C HIS A 21 -12.37 8.58 17.31
N GLU A 22 -13.33 9.12 16.55
CA GLU A 22 -13.15 10.33 15.72
C GLU A 22 -11.91 10.24 14.81
N MET A 23 -11.62 9.03 14.32
CA MET A 23 -10.44 8.74 13.51
C MET A 23 -10.88 8.32 12.10
N PRO A 24 -10.77 9.20 11.10
CA PRO A 24 -11.23 8.91 9.75
C PRO A 24 -10.40 7.80 9.11
N VAL A 25 -11.06 6.97 8.29
CA VAL A 25 -10.39 5.95 7.48
C VAL A 25 -10.10 6.54 6.11
N ALA A 26 -8.82 6.77 5.80
CA ALA A 26 -8.39 7.34 4.52
C ALA A 26 -8.38 6.32 3.36
N ALA A 27 -8.07 5.05 3.66
CA ALA A 27 -7.96 3.99 2.66
C ALA A 27 -8.30 2.61 3.25
N VAL A 28 -8.76 1.71 2.37
CA VAL A 28 -9.00 0.30 2.69
C VAL A 28 -7.98 -0.56 1.95
N HIS A 29 -7.24 -1.38 2.68
CA HIS A 29 -6.34 -2.35 2.05
C HIS A 29 -7.05 -3.69 1.87
N ALA A 30 -7.20 -4.14 0.63
CA ALA A 30 -7.93 -5.35 0.25
C ALA A 30 -7.19 -6.63 0.71
N PRO A 31 -7.92 -7.69 1.13
CA PRO A 31 -7.34 -8.91 1.68
C PRO A 31 -6.78 -9.86 0.60
N CYS A 32 -5.77 -9.42 -0.14
CA CYS A 32 -5.20 -10.14 -1.30
C CYS A 32 -3.94 -10.97 -0.99
N LEU A 33 -3.39 -10.89 0.23
CA LEU A 33 -2.18 -11.64 0.63
C LEU A 33 -2.46 -13.13 0.87
N LEU A 34 -1.40 -13.96 0.85
CA LEU A 34 -1.47 -15.40 1.11
C LEU A 34 -2.27 -15.76 2.37
N ILE A 35 -2.00 -15.04 3.47
CA ILE A 35 -2.64 -15.29 4.77
C ILE A 35 -4.10 -14.83 4.82
N THR A 36 -4.50 -13.90 3.94
CA THR A 36 -5.86 -13.36 3.85
C THR A 36 -6.66 -13.93 2.68
N GLN A 37 -6.15 -14.94 1.97
CA GLN A 37 -6.80 -15.55 0.79
C GLN A 37 -8.20 -16.12 1.06
N ARG A 38 -8.59 -16.37 2.31
CA ARG A 38 -9.92 -16.86 2.68
C ARG A 38 -10.83 -15.79 3.30
N VAL A 39 -10.29 -14.61 3.60
CA VAL A 39 -11.08 -13.48 4.11
C VAL A 39 -12.06 -13.06 3.03
N TRP A 40 -13.33 -12.96 3.40
CA TRP A 40 -14.46 -12.71 2.48
C TRP A 40 -14.60 -13.72 1.33
N GLY A 41 -14.16 -14.97 1.55
CA GLY A 41 -14.26 -16.04 0.56
C GLY A 41 -13.01 -16.19 -0.31
N THR A 42 -13.12 -16.92 -1.42
CA THR A 42 -12.00 -17.27 -2.30
C THR A 42 -12.07 -16.62 -3.69
N GLU A 43 -13.20 -16.01 -4.03
CA GLU A 43 -13.38 -15.34 -5.33
C GLU A 43 -12.71 -13.95 -5.27
N PRO A 44 -11.68 -13.67 -6.09
CA PRO A 44 -10.89 -12.45 -5.97
C PRO A 44 -11.66 -11.15 -6.24
N TRP A 45 -12.54 -11.14 -7.24
CA TRP A 45 -13.22 -9.90 -7.65
C TRP A 45 -14.25 -9.46 -6.62
N GLY A 46 -15.00 -10.38 -6.03
CA GLY A 46 -15.96 -10.13 -4.96
C GLY A 46 -15.29 -9.55 -3.70
N LYS A 47 -14.01 -9.86 -3.45
CA LYS A 47 -13.25 -9.18 -2.39
C LYS A 47 -12.98 -7.73 -2.71
N LEU A 48 -12.66 -7.42 -3.97
CA LEU A 48 -12.42 -6.04 -4.39
C LEU A 48 -13.73 -5.24 -4.41
N GLU A 49 -14.83 -5.84 -4.86
CA GLU A 49 -16.17 -5.25 -4.76
C GLU A 49 -16.53 -4.94 -3.30
N ARG A 50 -16.35 -5.92 -2.40
CA ARG A 50 -16.59 -5.72 -0.96
C ARG A 50 -15.63 -4.70 -0.33
N SER A 51 -14.41 -4.59 -0.83
CA SER A 51 -13.45 -3.56 -0.40
C SER A 51 -13.92 -2.17 -0.83
N ALA A 52 -14.50 -2.02 -2.03
CA ALA A 52 -15.13 -0.77 -2.47
C ALA A 52 -16.34 -0.41 -1.61
N ASP A 53 -17.18 -1.39 -1.26
CA ASP A 53 -18.32 -1.17 -0.38
C ASP A 53 -17.87 -0.71 1.02
N MET A 54 -16.82 -1.35 1.57
CA MET A 54 -16.22 -0.92 2.82
C MET A 54 -15.67 0.51 2.70
N ALA A 55 -14.89 0.81 1.65
CA ALA A 55 -14.33 2.14 1.44
C ALA A 55 -15.41 3.21 1.40
N ARG A 56 -16.48 2.98 0.63
CA ARG A 56 -17.63 3.89 0.56
C ARG A 56 -18.29 4.07 1.93
N ALA A 57 -18.49 2.99 2.68
CA ALA A 57 -19.16 3.04 3.98
C ALA A 57 -18.37 3.80 5.06
N VAL A 58 -17.05 3.79 4.98
CA VAL A 58 -16.16 4.51 5.93
C VAL A 58 -15.69 5.87 5.41
N GLY A 59 -16.13 6.27 4.21
CA GLY A 59 -15.75 7.54 3.57
C GLY A 59 -14.35 7.58 2.97
N ALA A 60 -13.71 6.42 2.76
CA ALA A 60 -12.43 6.32 2.08
C ALA A 60 -12.61 6.40 0.56
N ASP A 61 -11.64 7.00 -0.12
CA ASP A 61 -11.61 7.16 -1.59
C ASP A 61 -10.61 6.22 -2.28
N VAL A 62 -9.78 5.51 -1.52
CA VAL A 62 -8.76 4.58 -2.03
C VAL A 62 -8.95 3.17 -1.50
N VAL A 63 -8.85 2.19 -2.39
CA VAL A 63 -8.62 0.78 -2.06
C VAL A 63 -7.22 0.39 -2.54
N VAL A 64 -6.34 -0.02 -1.62
CA VAL A 64 -5.03 -0.58 -1.97
C VAL A 64 -5.18 -2.07 -2.28
N VAL A 65 -4.60 -2.50 -3.41
CA VAL A 65 -4.71 -3.86 -3.92
C VAL A 65 -3.35 -4.41 -4.37
N HIS A 66 -3.05 -5.64 -3.96
CA HIS A 66 -1.89 -6.37 -4.47
C HIS A 66 -2.20 -7.01 -5.82
N PRO A 67 -1.23 -7.06 -6.75
CA PRO A 67 -1.38 -7.79 -7.99
C PRO A 67 -1.61 -9.30 -7.74
N PRO A 68 -2.33 -9.98 -8.63
CA PRO A 68 -2.56 -11.42 -8.61
C PRO A 68 -1.28 -12.22 -8.47
N PHE A 69 -1.35 -13.35 -7.77
CA PHE A 69 -0.32 -14.37 -7.87
C PHE A 69 -0.40 -15.10 -9.21
N ARG A 70 0.74 -15.60 -9.70
CA ARG A 70 0.87 -16.34 -10.97
C ARG A 70 -0.06 -17.54 -11.11
N TRP A 71 -0.40 -18.21 -10.01
CA TRP A 71 -1.30 -19.36 -10.02
C TRP A 71 -2.78 -18.98 -10.06
N GLN A 72 -3.14 -17.71 -9.88
CA GLN A 72 -4.50 -17.20 -10.03
C GLN A 72 -4.77 -16.82 -11.50
N ARG A 73 -4.64 -17.79 -12.40
CA ARG A 73 -4.49 -17.57 -13.86
C ARG A 73 -5.61 -16.72 -14.48
N ASP A 74 -6.86 -17.01 -14.14
CA ASP A 74 -8.00 -16.31 -14.74
C ASP A 74 -8.11 -14.87 -14.22
N TYR A 75 -7.91 -14.69 -12.90
CA TYR A 75 -7.84 -13.36 -12.28
C TYR A 75 -6.70 -12.53 -12.85
N ALA A 76 -5.51 -13.12 -13.00
CA ALA A 76 -4.33 -12.47 -13.55
C ALA A 76 -4.50 -12.02 -15.00
N ARG A 77 -5.20 -12.81 -15.83
CA ARG A 77 -5.40 -12.52 -17.25
C ARG A 77 -6.19 -11.23 -17.47
N THR A 78 -7.19 -10.98 -16.64
CA THR A 78 -8.11 -9.83 -16.79
C THR A 78 -7.86 -8.75 -15.74
N PHE A 79 -6.75 -8.82 -14.99
CA PHE A 79 -6.54 -7.96 -13.82
C PHE A 79 -6.52 -6.46 -14.18
N VAL A 80 -5.74 -6.07 -15.19
CA VAL A 80 -5.61 -4.66 -15.60
C VAL A 80 -6.94 -4.08 -16.04
N GLU A 81 -7.64 -4.76 -16.96
CA GLU A 81 -8.96 -4.35 -17.45
C GLU A 81 -10.03 -4.38 -16.35
N GLY A 82 -9.96 -5.38 -15.46
CA GLY A 82 -10.91 -5.53 -14.36
C GLY A 82 -10.75 -4.48 -13.27
N ILE A 83 -9.51 -4.05 -12.95
CA ILE A 83 -9.27 -2.89 -12.07
C ILE A 83 -9.91 -1.65 -12.67
N LYS A 84 -9.63 -1.35 -13.95
CA LYS A 84 -10.24 -0.21 -14.65
C LYS A 84 -11.78 -0.25 -14.59
N ALA A 85 -12.38 -1.38 -14.94
CA ALA A 85 -13.84 -1.53 -14.91
C ALA A 85 -14.42 -1.37 -13.49
N LEU A 86 -13.68 -1.80 -12.47
CA LEU A 86 -14.09 -1.66 -11.08
C LEU A 86 -14.04 -0.20 -10.62
N GLU A 87 -13.00 0.54 -10.98
CA GLU A 87 -12.89 1.98 -10.73
C GLU A 87 -14.04 2.74 -11.41
N GLU A 88 -14.29 2.49 -12.70
CA GLU A 88 -15.37 3.13 -13.47
C GLU A 88 -16.75 2.91 -12.85
N ARG A 89 -17.02 1.69 -12.36
CA ARG A 89 -18.31 1.32 -11.79
C ARG A 89 -18.50 1.80 -10.35
N THR A 90 -17.43 1.86 -9.56
CA THR A 90 -17.51 2.17 -8.12
C THR A 90 -17.19 3.62 -7.79
N GLY A 91 -16.42 4.31 -8.63
CA GLY A 91 -15.87 5.64 -8.36
C GLY A 91 -14.75 5.65 -7.30
N ILE A 92 -14.29 4.47 -6.85
CA ILE A 92 -13.19 4.32 -5.89
C ILE A 92 -11.88 4.16 -6.66
N ALA A 93 -10.81 4.80 -6.20
CA ALA A 93 -9.47 4.61 -6.75
C ALA A 93 -8.88 3.28 -6.26
N PHE A 94 -8.64 2.34 -7.18
CA PHE A 94 -7.99 1.08 -6.88
C PHE A 94 -6.49 1.21 -7.12
N ALA A 95 -5.77 1.57 -6.05
CA ALA A 95 -4.33 1.81 -6.09
C ALA A 95 -3.57 0.47 -6.06
N VAL A 96 -3.07 0.05 -7.22
CA VAL A 96 -2.28 -1.19 -7.34
C VAL A 96 -0.89 -0.97 -6.76
N GLU A 97 -0.52 -1.79 -5.78
CA GLU A 97 0.72 -1.66 -5.03
C GLU A 97 1.89 -2.39 -5.68
N ASN A 98 3.07 -1.79 -5.63
CA ASN A 98 4.29 -2.50 -6.01
C ASN A 98 4.58 -3.62 -5.03
N MET A 99 4.92 -4.78 -5.56
CA MET A 99 5.38 -5.93 -4.78
C MET A 99 6.89 -6.10 -4.95
N TYR A 100 7.38 -7.31 -4.70
CA TYR A 100 8.79 -7.64 -4.84
C TYR A 100 8.96 -9.11 -5.27
N PRO A 101 9.99 -9.44 -6.06
CA PRO A 101 10.28 -10.83 -6.40
C PRO A 101 10.66 -11.61 -5.15
N TRP A 102 10.19 -12.86 -5.04
CA TRP A 102 10.59 -13.73 -3.95
C TRP A 102 12.02 -14.21 -4.16
N ARG A 103 12.83 -14.12 -3.11
CA ARG A 103 14.25 -14.51 -3.15
C ARG A 103 14.46 -15.73 -2.26
N ALA A 104 14.85 -16.84 -2.87
CA ALA A 104 15.30 -18.04 -2.17
C ALA A 104 16.73 -18.35 -2.63
N SER A 105 17.71 -18.13 -1.75
CA SER A 105 19.14 -18.28 -2.09
C SER A 105 19.54 -17.42 -3.30
N ARG A 106 20.25 -17.97 -4.29
CA ARG A 106 20.67 -17.28 -5.53
C ARG A 106 19.58 -17.13 -6.59
N ARG A 107 18.35 -17.59 -6.35
CA ARG A 107 17.26 -17.54 -7.33
C ARG A 107 16.23 -16.48 -6.95
N GLN A 108 15.86 -15.66 -7.93
CA GLN A 108 14.69 -14.78 -7.87
C GLN A 108 13.54 -15.46 -8.59
N MET A 109 12.35 -15.40 -8.01
CA MET A 109 11.11 -15.88 -8.62
C MET A 109 10.14 -14.72 -8.73
N GLU A 110 9.73 -14.43 -9.96
CA GLU A 110 8.53 -13.63 -10.20
C GLU A 110 7.31 -14.46 -9.79
N VAL A 111 6.51 -13.93 -8.87
CA VAL A 111 5.34 -14.63 -8.33
C VAL A 111 4.04 -13.88 -8.59
N TYR A 112 4.11 -12.66 -9.13
CA TYR A 112 2.97 -11.81 -9.45
C TYR A 112 2.74 -11.75 -10.97
N LEU A 113 1.49 -11.49 -11.36
CA LEU A 113 1.10 -11.15 -12.74
C LEU A 113 0.17 -9.94 -12.70
N PRO A 114 0.30 -8.99 -13.65
CA PRO A 114 1.23 -8.99 -14.79
C PRO A 114 2.69 -8.74 -14.42
N GLY A 115 2.94 -8.20 -13.22
CA GLY A 115 4.28 -7.93 -12.70
C GLY A 115 4.20 -7.44 -11.26
N TRP A 116 5.35 -7.06 -10.70
CA TRP A 116 5.43 -6.47 -9.35
C TRP A 116 5.60 -4.94 -9.39
N ASP A 117 5.99 -4.35 -10.52
CA ASP A 117 6.07 -2.90 -10.70
C ASP A 117 4.79 -2.39 -11.39
N PRO A 118 3.91 -1.64 -10.69
CA PRO A 118 2.66 -1.15 -11.24
C PRO A 118 2.87 -0.05 -12.28
N SER A 119 4.06 0.59 -12.32
CA SER A 119 4.37 1.63 -13.30
C SER A 119 4.55 1.09 -14.72
N GLU A 120 4.75 -0.22 -14.87
CA GLU A 120 4.85 -0.93 -16.15
C GLU A 120 3.49 -1.28 -16.77
N GLN A 121 2.39 -0.91 -16.12
CA GLN A 121 1.02 -1.22 -16.54
C GLN A 121 0.16 0.04 -16.57
N ASP A 122 -0.96 -0.01 -17.26
CA ASP A 122 -1.87 1.12 -17.46
C ASP A 122 -2.92 1.29 -16.34
N TYR A 123 -2.53 1.09 -15.07
CA TYR A 123 -3.40 1.40 -13.93
C TYR A 123 -3.57 2.91 -13.79
N ALA A 124 -4.80 3.38 -13.55
CA ALA A 124 -5.07 4.79 -13.30
C ALA A 124 -4.60 5.24 -11.91
N ASN A 125 -4.58 4.32 -10.93
CA ASN A 125 -4.14 4.56 -9.56
C ASN A 125 -3.14 3.49 -9.12
N ALA A 126 -2.07 3.92 -8.45
CA ALA A 126 -1.02 3.04 -7.93
C ALA A 126 -0.57 3.45 -6.52
N THR A 127 -0.04 2.45 -5.79
CA THR A 127 0.60 2.62 -4.48
C THR A 127 2.09 2.34 -4.59
N ILE A 128 2.92 3.18 -3.96
CA ILE A 128 4.32 2.83 -3.68
C ILE A 128 4.47 2.44 -2.22
N ASP A 129 4.93 1.23 -1.98
CA ASP A 129 5.48 0.75 -0.72
C ASP A 129 7.02 0.72 -0.80
N LEU A 130 7.64 1.39 0.16
CA LEU A 130 9.09 1.57 0.21
C LEU A 130 9.82 0.33 0.74
N SER A 131 9.21 -0.49 1.58
CA SER A 131 9.81 -1.75 2.04
C SER A 131 9.82 -2.76 0.91
N HIS A 132 8.74 -2.81 0.11
CA HIS A 132 8.69 -3.57 -1.12
C HIS A 132 9.73 -3.09 -2.13
N SER A 133 9.89 -1.77 -2.29
CA SER A 133 10.92 -1.19 -3.16
C SER A 133 12.33 -1.56 -2.70
N ALA A 134 12.58 -1.55 -1.39
CA ALA A 134 13.84 -2.02 -0.81
C ALA A 134 14.08 -3.49 -1.15
N THR A 135 13.12 -4.37 -0.86
CA THR A 135 13.22 -5.81 -1.12
C THR A 135 13.42 -6.08 -2.62
N ALA A 136 12.72 -5.36 -3.50
CA ALA A 136 12.88 -5.42 -4.95
C ALA A 136 14.23 -4.85 -5.43
N ARG A 137 14.87 -3.99 -4.63
CA ARG A 137 16.05 -3.19 -5.00
C ARG A 137 15.78 -2.24 -6.16
N CYS A 138 14.61 -1.61 -6.15
CA CYS A 138 14.26 -0.57 -7.11
C CYS A 138 14.34 0.81 -6.47
N ASP A 139 14.42 1.83 -7.32
CA ASP A 139 14.40 3.23 -6.91
C ASP A 139 12.94 3.72 -6.85
N PRO A 140 12.39 4.01 -5.65
CA PRO A 140 11.02 4.47 -5.50
C PRO A 140 10.81 5.89 -6.05
N VAL A 141 11.85 6.73 -6.10
CA VAL A 141 11.75 8.09 -6.70
C VAL A 141 11.60 7.97 -8.22
N ALA A 142 12.36 7.07 -8.84
CA ALA A 142 12.21 6.80 -10.27
C ALA A 142 10.84 6.19 -10.59
N MET A 143 10.31 5.31 -9.73
CA MET A 143 8.97 4.76 -9.89
C MET A 143 7.89 5.83 -9.76
N ALA A 144 7.98 6.72 -8.76
CA ALA A 144 7.07 7.84 -8.58
C ALA A 144 7.02 8.75 -9.82
N LYS A 145 8.18 9.06 -10.41
CA LYS A 145 8.28 9.83 -11.66
C LYS A 145 7.61 9.15 -12.85
N ARG A 146 7.71 7.82 -12.98
CA ARG A 146 7.03 7.05 -14.05
C ARG A 146 5.51 6.99 -13.85
N LEU A 147 5.06 6.93 -12.59
CA LEU A 147 3.64 6.92 -12.28
C LEU A 147 3.00 8.30 -12.50
N GLY A 148 3.70 9.38 -12.13
CA GLY A 148 3.19 10.75 -12.26
C GLY A 148 1.84 10.89 -11.55
N ASP A 149 0.85 11.44 -12.23
CA ASP A 149 -0.50 11.68 -11.72
C ASP A 149 -1.25 10.39 -11.32
N ARG A 150 -0.76 9.22 -11.73
CA ARG A 150 -1.34 7.91 -11.38
C ARG A 150 -0.94 7.45 -9.98
N LEU A 151 0.06 8.09 -9.37
CA LEU A 151 0.41 7.80 -7.98
C LEU A 151 -0.69 8.35 -7.08
N ARG A 152 -1.30 7.50 -6.25
CA ARG A 152 -2.43 7.89 -5.38
C ARG A 152 -2.20 7.63 -3.90
N HIS A 153 -1.32 6.68 -3.58
CA HIS A 153 -1.10 6.23 -2.21
C HIS A 153 0.38 5.89 -1.97
N ILE A 154 0.87 6.12 -0.76
CA ILE A 154 2.21 5.74 -0.32
C ILE A 154 2.07 4.95 0.98
N HIS A 155 2.60 3.73 1.01
CA HIS A 155 2.93 3.04 2.25
C HIS A 155 4.33 3.49 2.66
N LEU A 156 4.37 4.42 3.60
CA LEU A 156 5.59 5.07 4.05
C LEU A 156 6.28 4.23 5.11
N THR A 157 7.45 3.75 4.71
CA THR A 157 8.32 2.89 5.50
C THR A 157 9.75 3.01 4.97
N ASP A 158 10.68 2.23 5.49
CA ASP A 158 12.02 2.05 4.97
C ASP A 158 12.40 0.55 4.95
N GLY A 159 13.54 0.24 4.35
CA GLY A 159 14.08 -1.11 4.29
C GLY A 159 15.54 -1.12 3.86
N THR A 160 16.26 -2.20 4.21
CA THR A 160 17.69 -2.37 3.89
C THR A 160 17.94 -3.17 2.60
N GLY A 161 16.86 -3.62 1.96
CA GLY A 161 16.91 -4.47 0.77
C GLY A 161 17.24 -5.94 1.05
N SER A 162 16.98 -6.37 2.29
CA SER A 162 16.98 -7.78 2.67
C SER A 162 15.93 -8.57 1.87
N ALA A 163 15.99 -9.91 1.94
CA ALA A 163 14.95 -10.76 1.33
C ALA A 163 13.63 -10.76 2.13
N LYS A 164 13.61 -10.12 3.30
CA LYS A 164 12.42 -9.93 4.11
C LYS A 164 11.84 -8.55 3.79
N ASP A 165 10.52 -8.50 3.87
CA ASP A 165 9.77 -7.27 3.90
C ASP A 165 9.84 -6.71 5.33
N GLU A 166 10.68 -5.69 5.53
CA GLU A 166 11.17 -5.30 6.86
C GLU A 166 10.27 -4.27 7.56
N HIS A 167 9.68 -3.36 6.78
CA HIS A 167 8.81 -2.29 7.27
C HIS A 167 9.47 -1.43 8.37
N LEU A 168 10.68 -0.92 8.10
CA LEU A 168 11.43 -0.13 9.07
C LEU A 168 10.87 1.29 9.20
N VAL A 169 11.14 1.93 10.34
CA VAL A 169 10.88 3.37 10.53
C VAL A 169 11.60 4.17 9.43
N PRO A 170 10.93 5.13 8.76
CA PRO A 170 11.54 6.05 7.80
C PRO A 170 12.87 6.64 8.29
N GLY A 171 13.93 6.50 7.48
CA GLY A 171 15.28 6.98 7.82
C GLY A 171 16.12 5.97 8.62
N ARG A 172 15.59 4.80 8.96
CA ARG A 172 16.34 3.70 9.60
C ARG A 172 16.73 2.56 8.64
N GLY A 173 16.41 2.69 7.35
CA GLY A 173 16.83 1.78 6.29
C GLY A 173 17.76 2.45 5.29
N SER A 174 17.65 2.06 4.02
CA SER A 174 18.51 2.55 2.94
C SER A 174 17.72 3.03 1.72
N GLN A 175 16.39 3.15 1.81
CA GLN A 175 15.61 3.76 0.75
C GLN A 175 15.77 5.28 0.77
N PRO A 176 15.67 5.95 -0.40
CA PRO A 176 15.70 7.41 -0.50
C PRO A 176 14.34 8.01 -0.06
N VAL A 177 13.95 7.79 1.20
CA VAL A 177 12.61 8.16 1.71
C VAL A 177 12.43 9.67 1.75
N ALA A 178 13.45 10.41 2.20
CA ALA A 178 13.43 11.86 2.24
C ALA A 178 13.30 12.45 0.84
N GLU A 179 14.11 11.97 -0.10
CA GLU A 179 14.13 12.43 -1.49
C GLU A 179 12.81 12.15 -2.21
N LEU A 180 12.16 11.01 -1.91
CA LEU A 180 10.81 10.72 -2.39
C LEU A 180 9.82 11.73 -1.84
N LEU A 181 9.77 11.93 -0.52
CA LEU A 181 8.83 12.88 0.10
C LEU A 181 9.02 14.30 -0.43
N GLU A 182 10.26 14.76 -0.56
CA GLU A 182 10.55 16.07 -1.14
C GLU A 182 10.12 16.16 -2.61
N HIS A 183 10.31 15.08 -3.39
CA HIS A 183 9.83 15.03 -4.76
C HIS A 183 8.31 15.15 -4.82
N LEU A 184 7.60 14.39 -3.98
CA LEU A 184 6.14 14.43 -3.89
C LEU A 184 5.64 15.82 -3.48
N ALA A 185 6.31 16.48 -2.52
CA ALA A 185 5.98 17.84 -2.11
C ALA A 185 6.15 18.83 -3.27
N ARG A 186 7.28 18.76 -3.99
CA ARG A 186 7.57 19.64 -5.14
C ARG A 186 6.58 19.50 -6.29
N VAL A 187 6.02 18.31 -6.52
CA VAL A 187 5.03 18.08 -7.57
C VAL A 187 3.59 18.25 -7.08
N GLY A 188 3.39 18.68 -5.84
CA GLY A 188 2.05 18.92 -5.28
C GLY A 188 1.24 17.65 -5.12
N PHE A 189 1.86 16.54 -4.71
CA PHE A 189 1.19 15.26 -4.51
C PHE A 189 -0.02 15.40 -3.56
N GLY A 190 -1.22 15.18 -4.09
CA GLY A 190 -2.48 15.28 -3.36
C GLY A 190 -3.06 13.94 -2.89
N GLY A 191 -2.29 12.86 -2.98
CA GLY A 191 -2.69 11.53 -2.52
C GLY A 191 -2.44 11.30 -1.03
N HIS A 192 -2.59 10.06 -0.59
CA HIS A 192 -2.39 9.69 0.82
C HIS A 192 -0.98 9.20 1.09
N ILE A 193 -0.38 9.65 2.20
CA ILE A 193 0.88 9.12 2.74
C ILE A 193 0.56 8.46 4.07
N VAL A 194 0.63 7.13 4.11
CA VAL A 194 0.25 6.32 5.28
C VAL A 194 1.48 5.61 5.83
N VAL A 195 1.79 5.83 7.11
CA VAL A 195 2.90 5.15 7.78
C VAL A 195 2.56 3.67 7.97
N GLU A 196 3.37 2.78 7.39
CA GLU A 196 3.23 1.32 7.52
C GLU A 196 4.53 0.71 8.05
N ILE A 197 4.67 0.66 9.37
CA ILE A 197 5.91 0.19 10.02
C ILE A 197 5.67 -1.03 10.92
N ASN A 198 6.69 -1.89 11.00
CA ASN A 198 6.67 -3.05 11.87
C ASN A 198 7.25 -2.73 13.26
N THR A 199 6.34 -2.58 14.22
CA THR A 199 6.68 -2.25 15.61
C THR A 199 6.77 -3.47 16.54
N ARG A 200 6.81 -4.70 16.00
CA ARG A 200 6.84 -5.92 16.82
C ARG A 200 8.09 -6.01 17.70
N LYS A 201 9.19 -5.40 17.27
CA LYS A 201 10.49 -5.42 17.99
C LYS A 201 10.72 -4.21 18.90
N ALA A 202 9.75 -3.29 19.03
CA ALA A 202 9.89 -2.10 19.87
C ALA A 202 10.04 -2.43 21.37
N GLY A 203 9.65 -3.64 21.81
CA GLY A 203 9.86 -4.13 23.17
C GLY A 203 8.79 -3.66 24.17
N ASN A 204 8.37 -2.40 24.11
CA ASN A 204 7.30 -1.86 24.95
C ASN A 204 6.41 -0.83 24.21
N ARG A 205 5.38 -0.32 24.90
CA ARG A 205 4.40 0.62 24.34
C ARG A 205 5.04 1.97 24.00
N ASP A 206 5.84 2.53 24.91
CA ASP A 206 6.43 3.86 24.74
C ASP A 206 7.40 3.91 23.55
N ALA A 207 8.18 2.84 23.35
CA ALA A 207 9.05 2.70 22.20
C ALA A 207 8.26 2.57 20.89
N ARG A 208 7.12 1.87 20.89
CA ARG A 208 6.23 1.80 19.73
C ARG A 208 5.64 3.18 19.40
N GLU A 209 5.23 3.92 20.41
CA GLU A 209 4.70 5.27 20.24
C GLU A 209 5.78 6.22 19.70
N LEU A 210 7.01 6.12 20.22
CA LEU A 210 8.15 6.86 19.72
C LEU A 210 8.42 6.57 18.24
N ASP A 211 8.43 5.30 17.82
CA ASP A 211 8.61 4.91 16.41
C ASP A 211 7.54 5.57 15.51
N LEU A 212 6.29 5.66 15.96
CA LEU A 212 5.20 6.30 15.21
C LEU A 212 5.36 7.84 15.16
N VAL A 213 5.73 8.45 16.29
CA VAL A 213 5.96 9.90 16.39
C VAL A 213 7.15 10.32 15.51
N GLU A 214 8.24 9.57 15.54
CA GLU A 214 9.41 9.81 14.69
C GLU A 214 9.07 9.66 13.21
N SER A 215 8.31 8.64 12.83
CA SER A 215 7.84 8.46 11.46
C SER A 215 7.01 9.66 10.99
N LEU A 216 6.07 10.14 11.81
CA LEU A 216 5.25 11.31 11.49
C LEU A 216 6.09 12.59 11.39
N ALA A 217 7.03 12.80 12.32
CA ALA A 217 7.90 13.97 12.32
C ALA A 217 8.81 13.98 11.07
N PHE A 218 9.41 12.83 10.74
CA PHE A 218 10.20 12.65 9.52
C PHE A 218 9.36 12.96 8.27
N THR A 219 8.13 12.47 8.21
CA THR A 219 7.22 12.70 7.09
C THR A 219 6.94 14.19 6.91
N ARG A 220 6.54 14.88 7.99
CA ARG A 220 6.20 16.30 7.95
C ARG A 220 7.40 17.19 7.59
N LEU A 221 8.59 16.82 8.04
CA LEU A 221 9.82 17.54 7.73
C LEU A 221 10.14 17.48 6.23
N ASN A 222 10.12 16.28 5.64
CA ASN A 222 10.56 16.07 4.26
C ASN A 222 9.44 16.29 3.22
N PHE A 223 8.17 16.22 3.64
CA PHE A 223 7.00 16.58 2.81
C PHE A 223 6.56 18.04 3.02
N ALA A 224 7.42 18.88 3.60
CA ALA A 224 7.16 20.32 3.66
C ALA A 224 7.40 20.92 2.26
N THR A 225 6.38 21.53 1.68
CA THR A 225 6.57 22.39 0.50
C THR A 225 7.53 23.51 0.85
N ALA A 226 8.60 23.69 0.06
CA ALA A 226 9.34 24.94 0.11
C ALA A 226 8.36 26.08 -0.20
N PRO A 227 8.29 27.15 0.61
CA PRO A 227 7.50 28.32 0.23
C PRO A 227 8.01 28.83 -1.13
N GLU A 228 7.09 29.03 -2.07
CA GLU A 228 7.35 29.77 -3.32
C GLU A 228 7.78 31.22 -3.03
#